data_AF-A0A7D4BZZ1-F1
#
_entry.id   AF-A0A7D4BZZ1-F1
#
_cell.length_a   1.000
_cell.length_b   1.000
_cell.length_c   1.000
_cell.angle_alpha   90.00
_cell.angle_beta   90.00
_cell.angle_gamma   90.00
#
_symmetry.space_group_name_H-M   'P 1'
#
loop_
_entity.id
_entity.type
_entity.pdbx_description
1 polymer ?
#
loop_
_entity_poly.entity_id
_entity_poly.type
_entity_poly.pdbx_seq_one_letter_code
_entity_poly.pdbx_strand_id
1 'polypeptide(L)' 'MTADPGFVLTGTLVCLFIVEATASFILYYLLTGFENERSQLVLLMSYIGLGFGGAALRVFIPSCIAFLTSWL' A
#
# COMPACT_ATOMS: atom_id res chain seq x y z
N MET A 1 -18.45 -11.93 -12.44
CA MET A 1 -18.46 -10.47 -12.67
C MET A 1 -17.01 -10.06 -12.86
N THR A 2 -16.59 -9.80 -14.10
CA THR A 2 -15.25 -9.27 -14.39
C THR A 2 -15.19 -7.84 -13.87
N ALA A 3 -14.34 -7.58 -12.89
CA ALA A 3 -14.12 -6.23 -12.39
C ALA A 3 -13.62 -5.33 -13.54
N ASP A 4 -14.05 -4.08 -13.55
CA ASP A 4 -13.62 -3.12 -14.57
C ASP A 4 -12.07 -3.02 -14.56
N PRO A 5 -11.40 -3.20 -15.71
CA PRO A 5 -9.94 -3.25 -15.76
C PRO A 5 -9.30 -1.91 -15.37
N GLY A 6 -9.98 -0.79 -15.63
CA GLY A 6 -9.54 0.53 -15.18
C GLY A 6 -9.55 0.61 -13.65
N PHE A 7 -10.64 0.17 -13.02
CA PHE A 7 -10.77 0.12 -11.57
C PHE A 7 -9.70 -0.77 -10.91
N VAL A 8 -9.42 -1.95 -11.48
CA VAL A 8 -8.37 -2.86 -10.97
C VAL A 8 -6.99 -2.21 -11.05
N LEU A 9 -6.67 -1.55 -12.15
CA LEU A 9 -5.37 -0.91 -12.34
C LEU A 9 -5.19 0.28 -11.38
N THR A 10 -6.18 1.17 -11.31
CA THR A 10 -6.13 2.34 -10.41
C THR A 10 -6.15 1.92 -8.95
N GLY A 11 -6.93 0.90 -8.60
CA GLY A 11 -6.97 0.35 -7.24
C GLY A 11 -5.61 -0.24 -6.83
N THR A 12 -4.95 -0.96 -7.75
CA THR A 12 -3.60 -1.50 -7.52
C THR A 12 -2.58 -0.39 -7.32
N LEU A 13 -2.60 0.65 -8.16
CA LEU A 13 -1.71 1.81 -8.03
C LEU A 13 -1.90 2.56 -6.71
N VAL A 14 -3.14 2.85 -6.33
CA VAL A 14 -3.44 3.53 -5.07
C VAL A 14 -2.96 2.69 -3.87
N CYS A 15 -3.18 1.37 -3.90
CA CYS A 15 -2.71 0.48 -2.85
C CYS A 15 -1.17 0.44 -2.77
N LEU A 16 -0.48 0.41 -3.92
CA LEU A 16 0.98 0.51 -3.97
C LEU A 16 1.48 1.80 -3.34
N PHE A 17 0.89 2.96 -3.70
CA PHE A 17 1.27 4.24 -3.11
C PHE A 17 1.05 4.30 -1.60
N ILE A 18 -0.06 3.73 -1.10
CA ILE A 18 -0.33 3.66 0.33
C ILE A 18 0.74 2.83 1.04
N VAL A 19 1.07 1.65 0.50
CA VAL A 19 2.10 0.77 1.07
C VAL A 19 3.47 1.44 1.05
N GLU A 20 3.88 2.03 -0.07
CA GLU A 20 5.20 2.67 -0.18
C GLU A 20 5.31 3.90 0.72
N ALA A 21 4.29 4.75 0.77
CA ALA A 21 4.29 5.92 1.63
C ALA A 21 4.38 5.53 3.11
N THR A 22 3.57 4.57 3.54
CA THR A 22 3.56 4.12 4.94
C THR A 22 4.84 3.37 5.32
N ALA A 23 5.37 2.53 4.43
CA ALA A 23 6.66 1.88 4.62
C ALA A 23 7.80 2.89 4.73
N SER A 24 7.79 3.95 3.92
CA SER A 24 8.80 5.02 3.95
C SER A 24 8.78 5.76 5.27
N PHE A 25 7.60 6.07 5.82
CA PHE A 25 7.50 6.68 7.15
C PHE A 25 8.02 5.76 8.26
N ILE A 26 7.69 4.46 8.20
CA ILE A 26 8.20 3.48 9.18
C ILE A 26 9.73 3.41 9.11
N LEU A 27 10.30 3.32 7.89
CA LEU A 27 11.75 3.31 7.66
C LEU A 27 12.42 4.59 8.15
N TYR A 28 11.83 5.75 7.86
CA TYR A 28 12.33 7.04 8.33
C TYR A 28 12.49 7.05 9.85
N TYR A 29 11.43 6.71 10.58
CA TYR A 29 11.47 6.70 12.04
C TYR A 29 12.35 5.59 12.62
N LEU A 30 12.50 4.46 11.91
CA LEU A 30 13.44 3.41 12.31
C LEU A 30 14.90 3.89 12.23
N LEU A 31 15.21 4.78 11.27
CA LEU A 31 16.55 5.33 11.08
C LEU A 31 16.84 6.57 11.95
N THR A 32 15.86 7.46 12.13
CA THR A 32 16.04 8.72 12.88
C THR A 32 15.72 8.60 14.37
N GLY A 33 15.04 7.53 14.80
CA GLY A 33 14.58 7.36 16.17
C GLY A 33 13.33 8.17 16.52
N PHE A 34 12.87 8.01 17.76
CA PHE A 34 11.62 8.58 18.27
C PHE A 34 11.90 9.67 19.32
N GLU A 35 11.61 10.93 19.01
CA GLU A 35 11.75 12.02 19.98
C GLU A 35 10.45 12.42 20.69
N ASN A 36 9.27 12.07 20.14
CA ASN A 36 7.99 12.63 20.61
C ASN A 36 6.81 11.63 20.55
N GLU A 37 5.85 11.80 21.45
CA GLU A 37 4.59 11.03 21.54
C GLU A 37 3.77 11.09 20.24
N ARG A 38 3.77 12.26 19.58
CA ARG A 38 3.12 12.44 18.27
C ARG A 38 3.75 11.57 17.18
N SER A 39 5.06 11.37 17.21
CA SER A 39 5.77 10.51 16.26
C SER A 39 5.37 9.05 16.43
N GLN A 40 5.08 8.61 17.65
CA GLN A 40 4.59 7.26 17.92
C GLN A 40 3.19 7.03 17.34
N LEU A 41 2.32 8.04 17.37
CA LEU A 41 0.99 7.98 16.74
C LEU A 41 1.09 7.90 15.21
N VAL A 42 1.96 8.71 14.60
CA VAL A 42 2.21 8.67 13.16
C VAL A 42 2.75 7.30 12.73
N LEU A 43 3.66 6.72 13.51
CA LEU A 43 4.19 5.38 13.24
C LEU A 43 3.09 4.32 13.34
N LEU A 44 2.24 4.37 14.36
CA LEU A 44 1.12 3.45 14.54
C LEU A 44 0.15 3.53 13.35
N MET A 45 -0.23 4.74 12.94
CA MET A 45 -1.08 4.95 11.76
C MET A 45 -0.42 4.45 10.49
N SER A 46 0.91 4.61 10.37
CA SER A 46 1.69 4.08 9.24
C SER A 46 1.67 2.55 9.23
N TYR A 47 1.81 1.87 10.36
CA TYR A 47 1.69 0.41 10.44
C TYR A 47 0.28 -0.09 10.06
N ILE A 48 -0.77 0.60 10.50
CA ILE A 48 -2.15 0.28 10.12
C ILE A 48 -2.32 0.46 8.61
N GLY A 49 -1.84 1.58 8.06
CA GLY A 49 -1.90 1.86 6.62
C GLY A 49 -1.08 0.86 5.79
N LEU A 50 0.06 0.40 6.29
CA LEU A 50 0.87 -0.66 5.67
C LEU A 50 0.11 -1.98 5.61
N GLY A 51 -0.52 -2.38 6.73
CA GLY A 51 -1.33 -3.60 6.80
C GLY A 51 -2.54 -3.55 5.89
N PHE A 52 -3.27 -2.43 5.89
CA PHE A 52 -4.43 -2.22 5.02
C PHE A 52 -4.04 -2.19 3.55
N GLY A 53 -3.05 -1.36 3.19
CA GLY A 53 -2.54 -1.25 1.83
C GLY A 53 -2.04 -2.60 1.31
N GLY A 54 -1.30 -3.36 2.12
CA GLY A 54 -0.81 -4.68 1.75
C GLY A 54 -1.93 -5.71 1.57
N ALA A 55 -2.93 -5.72 2.46
CA ALA A 55 -4.09 -6.60 2.34
C ALA A 55 -4.92 -6.30 1.09
N ALA A 56 -5.19 -5.02 0.82
CA ALA A 56 -5.88 -4.58 -0.39
C ALA A 56 -5.07 -4.93 -1.64
N LEU A 57 -3.76 -4.70 -1.62
CA LEU A 57 -2.86 -5.01 -2.73
C LEU A 57 -2.86 -6.53 -3.04
N ARG A 58 -2.93 -7.39 -2.02
CA ARG A 58 -3.06 -8.85 -2.21
C ARG A 58 -4.35 -9.24 -2.95
N VAL A 59 -5.42 -8.47 -2.81
CA VAL A 59 -6.69 -8.70 -3.52
C VAL A 59 -6.60 -8.20 -4.97
N PHE A 60 -5.97 -7.04 -5.19
CA PHE A 60 -5.92 -6.42 -6.52
C PHE A 60 -4.82 -6.97 -7.44
N ILE A 61 -3.66 -7.36 -6.90
CA ILE A 61 -2.50 -7.86 -7.67
C ILE A 61 -2.87 -9.01 -8.62
N PRO A 62 -3.56 -10.08 -8.20
CA PRO A 62 -3.85 -11.21 -9.08
C PRO A 62 -4.65 -10.80 -10.32
N SER A 63 -5.67 -9.95 -10.14
CA SER A 63 -6.49 -9.43 -11.23
C SER A 63 -5.71 -8.47 -12.12
N CYS A 64 -4.83 -7.64 -11.54
CA CYS A 64 -3.99 -6.71 -12.28
C CYS A 64 -2.93 -7.44 -13.12
N ILE A 65 -2.30 -8.49 -12.59
CA ILE A 65 -1.38 -9.37 -13.32
C ILE A 65 -2.11 -10.07 -14.45
N ALA A 66 -3.27 -10.68 -14.18
CA ALA A 66 -4.05 -11.36 -15.22
C ALA A 66 -4.42 -10.42 -16.38
N PHE A 67 -4.79 -9.17 -16.05
CA PHE A 67 -5.02 -8.12 -17.05
C PHE A 67 -3.75 -7.79 -17.84
N LEU A 68 -2.62 -7.52 -17.17
CA LEU A 68 -1.34 -7.22 -17.84
C LEU A 68 -0.87 -8.36 -18.77
N THR A 69 -1.01 -9.61 -18.34
CA THR A 69 -0.64 -10.78 -19.15
C THR A 69 -1.61 -11.08 -20.29
N SER A 70 -2.82 -10.52 -20.28
CA SER A 70 -3.79 -10.71 -21.37
C SER A 70 -3.42 -9.95 -22.65
N TRP A 71 -2.50 -8.99 -22.55
CA TRP A 71 -2.00 -8.19 -23.67
C TRP A 71 -0.67 -8.72 -24.25
N LEU A 72 -0.11 -9.78 -23.66
CA LEU A 72 1.20 -10.36 -23.99
C LEU A 72 1.01 -11.69 -24.73
#